data_AF-A0A9X3BNT0-F1
#
_entry.id   AF-A0A9X3BNT0-F1
#
_cell.length_a   1.000
_cell.length_b   1.000
_cell.length_c   1.000
_cell.angle_alpha   90.00
_cell.angle_beta   90.00
_cell.angle_gamma   90.00
#
_symmetry.space_group_name_H-M   'P 1'
#
loop_
_entity.id
_entity.type
_entity.pdbx_description
1 polymer ?
#
loop_
_entity_poly.entity_id
_entity_poly.type
_entity_poly.pdbx_seq_one_letter_code
_entity_poly.pdbx_strand_id
1 'polypeptide(L)'
;MAWLVALALVLMAAFAVAPALLAGGGYVTITDNTPPSTAFAAELVASWTSYSGALTPDMVGLIELWCRWHAIKIVISALLTLVLSVLAVVLWRRFLRADTGRPGYASCAALVVVLALCAIVVLVANIQATVAPLSALLPLLPADPPPGELGQAMQQIHRGLLDPSSAYAHRPTLVALVDSQRRYLRALGLAAAVLTVTFAAAGLRAVVAWRVTPQAERRRRRTMLGFAVVSAVVTVGAAAACAAALTSAADPATSLLEIFTIG
;
A
#
# COMPACT_ATOMS: atom_id res chain seq x y z
N MET A 1 28.03 1.06 -7.93
CA MET A 1 27.32 1.99 -7.02
C MET A 1 26.68 3.12 -7.80
N ALA A 2 27.41 3.86 -8.64
CA ALA A 2 26.80 4.87 -9.52
C ALA A 2 25.65 4.30 -10.37
N TRP A 3 25.83 3.11 -10.94
CA TRP A 3 24.77 2.42 -11.68
C TRP A 3 23.54 2.03 -10.84
N LEU A 4 23.70 1.70 -9.55
CA LEU A 4 22.58 1.40 -8.65
C LEU A 4 21.78 2.68 -8.33
N VAL A 5 22.47 3.79 -8.12
CA VAL A 5 21.85 5.10 -7.92
C VAL A 5 21.09 5.53 -9.18
N ALA A 6 21.75 5.45 -10.35
CA ALA A 6 21.11 5.75 -11.63
C ALA A 6 19.87 4.89 -11.87
N LEU A 7 19.97 3.58 -11.62
CA LEU A 7 18.84 2.66 -11.76
C LEU A 7 17.69 2.99 -10.80
N ALA A 8 17.99 3.32 -9.54
CA ALA A 8 16.96 3.74 -8.59
C ALA A 8 16.24 5.01 -9.06
N LEU A 9 16.98 6.01 -9.57
CA LEU A 9 16.40 7.24 -10.12
C LEU A 9 15.53 6.97 -11.35
N VAL A 10 15.99 6.09 -12.26
CA VAL A 10 15.20 5.67 -13.42
C VAL A 10 13.91 4.96 -12.99
N LEU A 11 13.96 4.06 -12.01
CA LEU A 11 12.78 3.37 -11.50
C LEU A 11 11.80 4.34 -10.80
N MET A 12 12.31 5.34 -10.07
CA MET A 12 11.47 6.39 -9.49
C MET A 12 10.76 7.22 -10.57
N ALA A 13 11.47 7.62 -11.64
CA ALA A 13 10.87 8.31 -12.77
C ALA A 13 9.85 7.42 -13.50
N ALA A 14 10.19 6.15 -13.73
CA ALA A 14 9.31 5.18 -14.35
C ALA A 14 8.02 4.97 -13.55
N PHE A 15 8.08 4.98 -12.21
CA PHE A 15 6.91 4.84 -11.35
C PHE A 15 5.86 5.94 -11.60
N ALA A 16 6.31 7.16 -11.93
CA ALA A 16 5.43 8.29 -12.22
C ALA A 16 4.84 8.25 -13.64
N VAL A 17 5.63 7.79 -14.63
CA VAL A 17 5.29 7.96 -16.05
C VAL A 17 4.79 6.66 -16.70
N ALA A 18 5.40 5.52 -16.39
CA ALA A 18 5.12 4.25 -17.06
C ALA A 18 3.66 3.77 -16.93
N PRO A 19 2.98 3.92 -15.77
CA PRO A 19 1.58 3.54 -15.66
C PRO A 19 0.69 4.27 -16.67
N ALA A 20 0.89 5.58 -16.87
CA ALA A 20 0.12 6.37 -17.84
C ALA A 20 0.37 5.95 -19.29
N LEU A 21 1.61 5.64 -19.62
CA LEU A 21 1.98 5.23 -20.98
C LEU A 21 1.54 3.80 -21.31
N LEU A 22 1.56 2.89 -20.33
CA LEU A 22 1.39 1.45 -20.56
C LEU A 22 -0.02 0.94 -20.22
N ALA A 23 -0.71 1.55 -19.25
CA ALA A 23 -2.08 1.17 -18.95
C ALA A 23 -3.06 1.69 -20.02
N GLY A 24 -2.75 2.80 -20.70
CA GLY A 24 -3.63 3.40 -21.71
C GLY A 24 -4.98 3.87 -21.14
N GLY A 25 -5.77 4.58 -21.94
CA GLY A 25 -7.09 5.08 -21.53
C GLY A 25 -7.04 6.52 -20.97
N GLY A 26 -7.80 7.42 -21.60
CA GLY A 26 -7.76 8.87 -21.36
C GLY A 26 -8.26 9.36 -20.00
N TYR A 27 -8.49 8.48 -19.04
CA TYR A 27 -8.96 8.83 -17.69
C TYR A 27 -7.83 9.08 -16.70
N VAL A 28 -6.60 8.60 -16.93
CA VAL A 28 -5.51 8.74 -15.95
C VAL A 28 -4.37 9.52 -16.56
N THR A 29 -4.18 10.76 -16.09
CA THR A 29 -3.09 11.63 -16.54
C THR A 29 -1.98 11.69 -15.49
N ILE A 30 -0.81 12.21 -15.86
CA ILE A 30 0.34 12.36 -14.95
C ILE A 30 0.04 13.39 -13.84
N THR A 31 -0.90 14.31 -14.06
CA THR A 31 -1.12 15.50 -13.22
C THR A 31 -2.54 15.65 -12.68
N ASP A 32 -3.52 14.91 -13.20
CA ASP A 32 -4.94 15.09 -12.88
C ASP A 32 -5.65 13.75 -12.65
N ASN A 33 -6.16 13.58 -11.43
CA ASN A 33 -6.99 12.45 -10.97
C ASN A 33 -8.48 12.82 -10.88
N THR A 34 -8.89 13.96 -11.41
CA THR A 34 -10.31 14.36 -11.51
C THR A 34 -11.13 13.46 -12.44
N PRO A 35 -10.57 12.93 -13.57
CA PRO A 35 -11.35 12.04 -14.44
C PRO A 35 -11.73 10.69 -13.77
N PRO A 36 -10.85 10.00 -13.01
CA PRO A 36 -11.20 8.75 -12.34
C PRO A 36 -12.18 8.92 -11.17
N SER A 37 -12.09 10.01 -10.40
CA SER A 37 -13.03 10.25 -9.29
C SER A 37 -14.44 10.51 -9.81
N THR A 38 -14.57 11.32 -10.85
CA THR A 38 -15.85 11.64 -11.48
C THR A 38 -16.46 10.42 -12.15
N ALA A 39 -15.65 9.64 -12.86
CA ALA A 39 -16.08 8.38 -13.48
C ALA A 39 -16.52 7.36 -12.43
N PHE A 40 -15.74 7.17 -11.36
CA PHE A 40 -16.11 6.24 -10.29
C PHE A 40 -17.40 6.63 -9.60
N ALA A 41 -17.60 7.91 -9.29
CA ALA A 41 -18.82 8.41 -8.68
C ALA A 41 -20.05 8.18 -9.58
N ALA A 42 -19.93 8.49 -10.87
CA ALA A 42 -21.01 8.27 -11.85
C ALA A 42 -21.35 6.78 -11.99
N GLU A 43 -20.33 5.92 -12.13
CA GLU A 43 -20.54 4.48 -12.30
C GLU A 43 -21.04 3.80 -11.02
N LEU A 44 -20.68 4.32 -9.84
CA LEU A 44 -21.25 3.85 -8.58
C LEU A 44 -22.75 4.11 -8.54
N VAL A 45 -23.19 5.32 -8.92
CA VAL A 45 -24.61 5.68 -9.00
C VAL A 45 -25.33 4.82 -10.05
N ALA A 46 -24.75 4.66 -11.24
CA ALA A 46 -25.34 3.86 -12.31
C ALA A 46 -25.49 2.38 -11.91
N SER A 47 -24.46 1.78 -11.31
CA SER A 47 -24.50 0.41 -10.79
C SER A 47 -25.55 0.27 -9.68
N TRP A 48 -25.59 1.25 -8.77
CA TRP A 48 -26.49 1.25 -7.62
C TRP A 48 -27.96 1.38 -8.01
N THR A 49 -28.27 2.25 -8.98
CA THR A 49 -29.65 2.54 -9.41
C THR A 49 -30.17 1.55 -10.45
N SER A 50 -29.30 0.76 -11.09
CA SER A 50 -29.69 -0.27 -12.05
C SER A 50 -30.70 -1.25 -11.44
N TYR A 51 -31.61 -1.76 -12.29
CA TYR A 51 -32.63 -2.73 -11.87
C TYR A 51 -32.02 -3.99 -11.22
N SER A 52 -30.91 -4.47 -11.80
CA SER A 52 -30.18 -5.63 -11.26
C SER A 52 -29.39 -5.30 -9.99
N GLY A 53 -29.04 -4.02 -9.77
CA GLY A 53 -28.10 -3.58 -8.74
C GLY A 53 -26.68 -4.13 -8.90
N ALA A 54 -26.34 -4.71 -10.06
CA ALA A 54 -25.01 -5.23 -10.38
C ALA A 54 -24.09 -4.13 -10.91
N LEU A 55 -22.78 -4.40 -10.93
CA LEU A 55 -21.79 -3.50 -11.52
C LEU A 55 -22.08 -3.31 -13.01
N THR A 56 -22.07 -2.06 -13.47
CA THR A 56 -22.17 -1.73 -14.89
C THR A 56 -20.96 -2.24 -15.67
N PRO A 57 -21.08 -2.47 -16.99
CA PRO A 57 -19.93 -2.77 -17.84
C PRO A 57 -18.82 -1.71 -17.75
N ASP A 58 -19.19 -0.44 -17.62
CA ASP A 58 -18.24 0.67 -17.52
C ASP A 58 -17.52 0.70 -16.16
N MET A 59 -18.20 0.35 -15.04
CA MET A 59 -17.55 0.11 -13.75
C MET A 59 -16.53 -1.03 -13.83
N VAL A 60 -16.85 -2.12 -14.52
CA VAL A 60 -15.91 -3.23 -14.74
C VAL A 60 -14.71 -2.78 -15.55
N GLY A 61 -14.92 -2.00 -16.62
CA GLY A 61 -13.83 -1.41 -17.41
C GLY A 61 -12.92 -0.48 -16.59
N LEU A 62 -13.51 0.33 -15.69
CA LEU A 62 -12.75 1.18 -14.77
C LEU A 62 -11.91 0.35 -13.79
N ILE A 63 -12.47 -0.73 -13.25
CA ILE A 63 -11.76 -1.66 -12.37
C ILE A 63 -10.58 -2.32 -13.11
N GLU A 64 -10.76 -2.78 -14.34
CA GLU A 64 -9.69 -3.40 -15.13
C GLU A 64 -8.57 -2.41 -15.43
N LEU A 65 -8.92 -1.17 -15.78
CA LEU A 65 -7.95 -0.09 -15.98
C LEU A 65 -7.15 0.18 -14.70
N TRP A 66 -7.84 0.28 -13.56
CA TRP A 66 -7.23 0.48 -12.24
C TRP A 66 -6.25 -0.65 -11.90
N CYS A 67 -6.68 -1.90 -12.07
CA CYS A 67 -5.85 -3.09 -11.84
C CYS A 67 -4.59 -3.07 -12.71
N ARG A 68 -4.71 -2.79 -14.02
CA ARG A 68 -3.54 -2.72 -14.92
C ARG A 68 -2.58 -1.61 -14.53
N TRP A 69 -3.10 -0.43 -14.19
CA TRP A 69 -2.30 0.70 -13.74
C TRP A 69 -1.48 0.37 -12.48
N HIS A 70 -2.12 -0.23 -11.47
CA HIS A 70 -1.44 -0.61 -10.23
C HIS A 70 -0.52 -1.83 -10.40
N ALA A 71 -0.84 -2.78 -11.28
CA ALA A 71 0.05 -3.90 -11.60
C ALA A 71 1.40 -3.44 -12.15
N ILE A 72 1.43 -2.42 -13.01
CA ILE A 72 2.69 -1.82 -13.49
C ILE A 72 3.49 -1.23 -12.31
N LYS A 73 2.81 -0.53 -11.40
CA LYS A 73 3.44 0.04 -10.20
C LYS A 73 3.98 -1.04 -9.25
N ILE A 74 3.34 -2.19 -9.14
CA ILE A 74 3.85 -3.35 -8.37
C ILE A 74 5.23 -3.77 -8.91
N VAL A 75 5.34 -3.98 -10.22
CA VAL A 75 6.61 -4.42 -10.84
C VAL A 75 7.72 -3.40 -10.59
N ILE A 76 7.45 -2.11 -10.80
CA ILE A 76 8.44 -1.04 -10.64
C ILE A 76 8.86 -0.90 -9.17
N SER A 77 7.91 -0.91 -8.24
CA SER A 77 8.19 -0.77 -6.80
C SER A 77 8.91 -1.99 -6.22
N ALA A 78 8.65 -3.19 -6.72
CA ALA A 78 9.40 -4.40 -6.37
C ALA A 78 10.86 -4.31 -6.82
N LEU A 79 11.11 -3.89 -8.06
CA LEU A 79 12.46 -3.67 -8.59
C LEU A 79 13.19 -2.56 -7.82
N LEU A 80 12.49 -1.46 -7.52
CA LEU A 80 13.05 -0.34 -6.75
C LEU A 80 13.45 -0.80 -5.34
N THR A 81 12.59 -1.57 -4.67
CA THR A 81 12.87 -2.15 -3.35
C THR A 81 14.13 -3.02 -3.38
N LEU A 82 14.27 -3.86 -4.40
CA LEU A 82 15.46 -4.70 -4.58
C LEU A 82 16.73 -3.85 -4.76
N VAL A 83 16.69 -2.88 -5.68
CA VAL A 83 17.84 -2.02 -5.98
C VAL A 83 18.27 -1.21 -4.76
N LEU A 84 17.33 -0.63 -4.02
CA LEU A 84 17.61 0.12 -2.80
C LEU A 84 18.16 -0.78 -1.69
N SER A 85 17.63 -2.00 -1.55
CA SER A 85 18.15 -2.98 -0.59
C SER A 85 19.60 -3.37 -0.89
N VAL A 86 19.93 -3.64 -2.15
CA VAL A 86 21.31 -3.94 -2.58
C VAL A 86 22.21 -2.72 -2.34
N LEU A 87 21.76 -1.52 -2.68
CA LEU A 87 22.51 -0.28 -2.46
C LEU A 87 22.78 -0.04 -0.97
N ALA A 88 21.79 -0.23 -0.10
CA ALA A 88 21.95 -0.13 1.35
C ALA A 88 23.00 -1.12 1.86
N VAL A 89 22.94 -2.40 1.44
CA VAL A 89 23.92 -3.41 1.83
C VAL A 89 25.33 -3.02 1.39
N VAL A 90 25.51 -2.53 0.16
CA VAL A 90 26.82 -2.09 -0.34
C VAL A 90 27.35 -0.90 0.47
N LEU A 91 26.51 0.08 0.79
CA LEU A 91 26.89 1.26 1.58
C LEU A 91 27.25 0.88 3.02
N TRP A 92 26.46 0.03 3.67
CA TRP A 92 26.75 -0.48 5.02
C TRP A 92 28.06 -1.30 5.06
N ARG A 93 28.30 -2.17 4.07
CA ARG A 93 29.56 -2.92 3.97
C ARG A 93 30.77 -1.99 3.82
N ARG A 94 30.64 -0.91 3.04
CA ARG A 94 31.70 0.09 2.89
C ARG A 94 31.95 0.90 4.16
N PHE A 95 30.89 1.32 4.84
CA PHE A 95 31.00 2.01 6.13
C PHE A 95 31.73 1.16 7.18
N LEU A 96 31.46 -0.15 7.21
CA LEU A 96 32.08 -1.08 8.15
C LEU A 96 33.54 -1.41 7.82
N ARG A 97 33.95 -1.34 6.55
CA ARG A 97 35.34 -1.59 6.10
C ARG A 97 36.23 -0.34 6.09
N ALA A 98 35.68 0.86 6.23
CA ALA A 98 36.46 2.08 6.13
C ALA A 98 37.29 2.33 7.40
N ASP A 99 38.62 2.25 7.28
CA ASP A 99 39.57 2.48 8.39
C ASP A 99 39.48 3.92 8.95
N THR A 100 39.32 4.91 8.06
CA THR A 100 39.07 6.31 8.45
C THR A 100 37.58 6.62 8.41
N GLY A 101 37.05 7.20 9.49
CA GLY A 101 35.62 7.52 9.65
C GLY A 101 35.09 8.46 8.59
N ARG A 102 34.57 7.92 7.48
CA ARG A 102 33.75 8.64 6.50
C ARG A 102 32.27 8.48 6.89
N PRO A 103 31.72 9.32 7.78
CA PRO A 103 30.35 9.20 8.27
C PRO A 103 29.32 9.29 7.14
N GLY A 104 29.67 9.93 6.02
CA GLY A 104 28.81 10.04 4.84
C GLY A 104 28.26 8.69 4.34
N TYR A 105 29.04 7.60 4.44
CA TYR A 105 28.52 6.28 4.05
C TYR A 105 27.42 5.77 4.99
N ALA A 106 27.50 6.04 6.30
CA ALA A 106 26.45 5.65 7.24
C ALA A 106 25.18 6.47 7.01
N SER A 107 25.30 7.79 6.85
CA SER A 107 24.15 8.66 6.57
C SER A 107 23.47 8.30 5.25
N CYS A 108 24.23 8.08 4.18
CA CYS A 108 23.66 7.60 2.90
C CYS A 108 23.03 6.21 3.06
N ALA A 109 23.66 5.29 3.79
CA ALA A 109 23.10 3.95 3.98
C ALA A 109 21.78 4.00 4.77
N ALA A 110 21.69 4.83 5.81
CA ALA A 110 20.48 5.04 6.58
C ALA A 110 19.36 5.65 5.72
N LEU A 111 19.67 6.69 4.93
CA LEU A 111 18.71 7.28 3.99
C LEU A 111 18.19 6.23 2.98
N VAL A 112 19.08 5.44 2.39
CA VAL A 112 18.68 4.40 1.43
C VAL A 112 17.83 3.30 2.09
N VAL A 113 18.07 2.97 3.36
CA VAL A 113 17.19 2.06 4.13
C VAL A 113 15.80 2.67 4.27
N VAL A 114 15.68 3.95 4.64
CA VAL A 114 14.38 4.64 4.72
C VAL A 114 13.67 4.62 3.38
N LEU A 115 14.36 4.93 2.29
CA LEU A 115 13.79 4.87 0.94
C LEU A 115 13.34 3.45 0.56
N ALA A 116 14.08 2.41 0.96
CA ALA A 116 13.68 1.02 0.72
C ALA A 116 12.40 0.68 1.50
N LEU A 117 12.26 1.14 2.74
CA LEU A 117 11.03 0.98 3.53
C LEU A 117 9.85 1.71 2.88
N CYS A 118 10.06 2.93 2.39
CA CYS A 118 9.03 3.66 1.63
C CYS A 118 8.62 2.91 0.35
N ALA A 119 9.59 2.35 -0.38
CA ALA A 119 9.31 1.57 -1.58
C ALA A 119 8.50 0.29 -1.28
N ILE A 120 8.74 -0.35 -0.13
CA ILE A 120 7.93 -1.48 0.36
C ILE A 120 6.50 -1.04 0.66
N VAL A 121 6.29 0.09 1.34
CA VAL A 121 4.94 0.61 1.62
C VAL A 121 4.18 0.88 0.32
N VAL A 122 4.85 1.51 -0.65
CA VAL A 122 4.30 1.75 -1.98
C VAL A 122 3.95 0.42 -2.67
N LEU A 123 4.83 -0.58 -2.64
CA LEU A 123 4.56 -1.90 -3.20
C LEU A 123 3.30 -2.52 -2.59
N VAL A 124 3.20 -2.53 -1.26
CA VAL A 124 2.06 -3.09 -0.53
C VAL A 124 0.75 -2.36 -0.86
N ALA A 125 0.77 -1.04 -0.94
CA ALA A 125 -0.40 -0.25 -1.33
C ALA A 125 -0.89 -0.58 -2.75
N ASN A 126 0.05 -0.77 -3.70
CA ASN A 126 -0.31 -1.12 -5.07
C ASN A 126 -0.83 -2.58 -5.20
N ILE A 127 -0.33 -3.51 -4.39
CA ILE A 127 -0.89 -4.87 -4.30
C ILE A 127 -2.34 -4.81 -3.81
N GLN A 128 -2.62 -4.06 -2.74
CA GLN A 128 -3.97 -3.90 -2.22
C GLN A 128 -4.92 -3.28 -3.25
N ALA A 129 -4.46 -2.22 -3.93
CA ALA A 129 -5.22 -1.56 -4.99
C ALA A 129 -5.57 -2.47 -6.17
N THR A 130 -4.72 -3.47 -6.44
CA THR A 130 -4.95 -4.46 -7.52
C THR A 130 -5.87 -5.60 -7.08
N VAL A 131 -5.74 -6.08 -5.83
CA VAL A 131 -6.52 -7.23 -5.32
C VAL A 131 -7.94 -6.84 -4.92
N ALA A 132 -8.16 -5.58 -4.52
CA ALA A 132 -9.44 -5.07 -4.06
C ALA A 132 -9.72 -3.66 -4.64
N PRO A 133 -9.95 -3.58 -5.97
CA PRO A 133 -10.02 -2.32 -6.69
C PRO A 133 -11.18 -1.43 -6.24
N LEU A 134 -12.37 -1.99 -6.00
CA LEU A 134 -13.53 -1.21 -5.54
C LEU A 134 -13.26 -0.48 -4.22
N SER A 135 -12.63 -1.16 -3.27
CA SER A 135 -12.25 -0.57 -1.98
C SER A 135 -11.17 0.49 -2.12
N ALA A 136 -10.21 0.26 -3.01
CA ALA A 136 -9.13 1.20 -3.29
C ALA A 136 -9.59 2.45 -4.06
N LEU A 137 -10.75 2.38 -4.71
CA LEU A 137 -11.40 3.51 -5.39
C LEU A 137 -12.25 4.37 -4.43
N LEU A 138 -12.71 3.83 -3.28
CA LEU A 138 -13.53 4.58 -2.31
C LEU A 138 -12.91 5.92 -1.87
N PRO A 139 -11.59 6.04 -1.62
CA PRO A 139 -10.99 7.32 -1.27
C PRO A 139 -11.07 8.40 -2.36
N LEU A 140 -11.49 8.05 -3.59
CA LEU A 140 -11.75 9.02 -4.66
C LEU A 140 -13.13 9.67 -4.54
N LEU A 141 -14.04 9.11 -3.74
CA LEU A 141 -15.34 9.72 -3.48
C LEU A 141 -15.17 10.94 -2.57
N PRO A 142 -16.00 11.99 -2.74
CA PRO A 142 -16.07 13.07 -1.76
C PRO A 142 -16.53 12.50 -0.42
N ALA A 143 -15.86 12.88 0.67
CA ALA A 143 -16.25 12.49 2.03
C ALA A 143 -17.67 12.98 2.34
N ASP A 144 -17.97 14.23 1.98
CA ASP A 144 -19.29 14.84 2.10
C ASP A 144 -19.88 15.04 0.69
N PRO A 145 -20.61 14.05 0.13
CA PRO A 145 -21.19 14.18 -1.18
C PRO A 145 -22.25 15.29 -1.19
N PRO A 146 -22.29 16.16 -2.23
CA PRO A 146 -23.34 17.16 -2.36
C PRO A 146 -24.71 16.49 -2.51
N PRO A 147 -25.82 17.19 -2.20
CA PRO A 147 -27.16 16.69 -2.45
C PRO A 147 -27.33 16.27 -3.92
N GLY A 148 -27.80 15.05 -4.15
CA GLY A 148 -27.92 14.46 -5.49
C GLY A 148 -27.90 12.94 -5.47
N GLU A 149 -27.81 12.33 -6.65
CA GLU A 149 -27.86 10.87 -6.80
C GLU A 149 -26.71 10.15 -6.07
N LEU A 150 -25.50 10.72 -6.08
CA LEU A 150 -24.36 10.17 -5.35
C LEU A 150 -24.60 10.17 -3.83
N GLY A 151 -25.04 11.30 -3.28
CA GLY A 151 -25.36 11.40 -1.86
C GLY A 151 -26.47 10.42 -1.44
N GLN A 152 -27.50 10.25 -2.29
CA GLN A 152 -28.55 9.26 -2.06
C GLN A 152 -28.02 7.82 -2.11
N ALA A 153 -27.18 7.49 -3.09
CA ALA A 153 -26.57 6.16 -3.20
C ALA A 153 -25.70 5.86 -1.97
N MET A 154 -24.84 6.79 -1.56
CA MET A 154 -23.99 6.65 -0.36
C MET A 154 -24.81 6.49 0.93
N GLN A 155 -25.91 7.25 1.08
CA GLN A 155 -26.83 7.08 2.22
C GLN A 155 -27.52 5.71 2.22
N GLN A 156 -27.91 5.20 1.05
CA GLN A 156 -28.52 3.88 0.94
C GLN A 156 -27.51 2.75 1.19
N ILE A 157 -26.27 2.90 0.71
CA ILE A 157 -25.14 2.03 1.06
C ILE A 157 -24.94 2.00 2.57
N HIS A 158 -24.87 3.17 3.22
CA HIS A 158 -24.72 3.28 4.66
C HIS A 158 -25.85 2.55 5.41
N ARG A 159 -27.11 2.73 5.00
CA ARG A 159 -28.26 1.98 5.58
C ARG A 159 -28.16 0.47 5.35
N GLY A 160 -27.71 0.05 4.16
CA GLY A 160 -27.49 -1.36 3.83
C GLY A 160 -26.39 -2.01 4.69
N LEU A 161 -25.39 -1.23 5.08
CA LEU A 161 -24.33 -1.67 6.00
C LEU A 161 -24.79 -1.74 7.46
N LEU A 162 -25.64 -0.80 7.89
CA LEU A 162 -26.16 -0.74 9.27
C LEU A 162 -27.23 -1.81 9.56
N ASP A 163 -28.13 -2.05 8.60
CA ASP A 163 -29.30 -2.89 8.78
C ASP A 163 -29.32 -4.03 7.75
N PRO A 164 -28.94 -5.26 8.14
CA PRO A 164 -28.99 -6.44 7.28
C PRO A 164 -30.40 -6.78 6.77
N SER A 165 -31.46 -6.29 7.42
CA SER A 165 -32.85 -6.51 6.99
C SER A 165 -33.35 -5.48 5.98
N SER A 166 -32.57 -4.42 5.74
CA SER A 166 -32.95 -3.38 4.79
C SER A 166 -33.00 -3.90 3.35
N ALA A 167 -33.82 -3.25 2.52
CA ALA A 167 -33.89 -3.53 1.09
C ALA A 167 -32.55 -3.31 0.34
N TYR A 168 -31.58 -2.65 0.98
CA TYR A 168 -30.26 -2.35 0.40
C TYR A 168 -29.19 -3.39 0.76
N ALA A 169 -29.33 -4.09 1.89
CA ALA A 169 -28.31 -4.99 2.45
C ALA A 169 -27.85 -6.09 1.47
N HIS A 170 -28.77 -6.54 0.61
CA HIS A 170 -28.54 -7.64 -0.32
C HIS A 170 -28.32 -7.16 -1.76
N ARG A 171 -28.17 -5.86 -2.01
CA ARG A 171 -27.88 -5.37 -3.36
C ARG A 171 -26.52 -5.91 -3.85
N PRO A 172 -26.42 -6.44 -5.07
CA PRO A 172 -25.18 -7.04 -5.57
C PRO A 172 -23.96 -6.10 -5.51
N THR A 173 -24.14 -4.81 -5.81
CA THR A 173 -23.08 -3.80 -5.68
C THR A 173 -22.59 -3.66 -4.23
N LEU A 174 -23.48 -3.71 -3.23
CA LEU A 174 -23.08 -3.65 -1.82
C LEU A 174 -22.30 -4.92 -1.43
N VAL A 175 -22.78 -6.10 -1.85
CA VAL A 175 -22.09 -7.37 -1.60
C VAL A 175 -20.68 -7.33 -2.20
N ALA A 176 -20.53 -6.82 -3.42
CA ALA A 176 -19.23 -6.66 -4.08
C ALA A 176 -18.30 -5.67 -3.34
N LEU A 177 -18.83 -4.57 -2.81
CA LEU A 177 -18.08 -3.61 -1.99
C LEU A 177 -17.59 -4.24 -0.67
N VAL A 178 -18.47 -4.94 0.04
CA VAL A 178 -18.14 -5.64 1.31
C VAL A 178 -17.08 -6.71 1.09
N ASP A 179 -17.22 -7.50 0.02
CA ASP A 179 -16.27 -8.54 -0.35
C ASP A 179 -14.92 -7.97 -0.82
N SER A 180 -14.95 -6.87 -1.58
CA SER A 180 -13.74 -6.10 -1.90
C SER A 180 -13.05 -5.60 -0.63
N GLN A 181 -13.79 -5.04 0.33
CA GLN A 181 -13.19 -4.49 1.56
C GLN A 181 -12.54 -5.59 2.39
N ARG A 182 -13.19 -6.75 2.49
CA ARG A 182 -12.61 -7.93 3.11
C ARG A 182 -11.29 -8.33 2.45
N ARG A 183 -11.23 -8.36 1.11
CA ARG A 183 -9.99 -8.66 0.37
C ARG A 183 -8.91 -7.61 0.62
N TYR A 184 -9.28 -6.33 0.60
CA TYR A 184 -8.37 -5.21 0.84
C TYR A 184 -7.68 -5.34 2.21
N LEU A 185 -8.45 -5.54 3.26
CA LEU A 185 -7.97 -5.67 4.64
C LEU A 185 -7.17 -6.96 4.84
N ARG A 186 -7.56 -8.08 4.21
CA ARG A 186 -6.76 -9.32 4.23
C ARG A 186 -5.41 -9.14 3.54
N ALA A 187 -5.37 -8.47 2.39
CA ALA A 187 -4.12 -8.20 1.68
C ALA A 187 -3.17 -7.32 2.52
N LEU A 188 -3.71 -6.29 3.19
CA LEU A 188 -2.96 -5.49 4.16
C LEU A 188 -2.44 -6.35 5.32
N GLY A 189 -3.29 -7.19 5.92
CA GLY A 189 -2.91 -8.08 7.03
C GLY A 189 -1.80 -9.06 6.63
N LEU A 190 -1.92 -9.70 5.48
CA LEU A 190 -0.90 -10.62 4.95
C LEU A 190 0.43 -9.92 4.67
N ALA A 191 0.40 -8.74 4.05
CA ALA A 191 1.61 -7.95 3.82
C ALA A 191 2.29 -7.56 5.15
N ALA A 192 1.51 -7.11 6.12
CA ALA A 192 1.99 -6.77 7.46
C ALA A 192 2.56 -8.00 8.21
N ALA A 193 1.94 -9.19 8.04
CA ALA A 193 2.47 -10.44 8.59
C ALA A 193 3.84 -10.80 7.98
N VAL A 194 3.99 -10.70 6.65
CA VAL A 194 5.27 -10.96 5.96
C VAL A 194 6.35 -10.00 6.44
N LEU A 195 6.02 -8.71 6.59
CA LEU A 195 6.94 -7.72 7.15
C LEU A 195 7.32 -8.06 8.60
N THR A 196 6.35 -8.44 9.42
CA THR A 196 6.58 -8.84 10.82
C THR A 196 7.60 -9.97 10.90
N VAL A 197 7.40 -11.06 10.14
CA VAL A 197 8.31 -12.21 10.13
C VAL A 197 9.70 -11.82 9.61
N THR A 198 9.75 -11.04 8.53
CA THR A 198 11.01 -10.62 7.90
C THR A 198 11.85 -9.75 8.83
N PHE A 199 11.24 -8.75 9.46
CA PHE A 199 11.93 -7.85 10.39
C PHE A 199 12.24 -8.53 11.72
N ALA A 200 11.39 -9.44 12.22
CA ALA A 200 11.73 -10.24 13.39
C ALA A 200 12.98 -11.09 13.15
N ALA A 201 13.04 -11.80 12.00
CA ALA A 201 14.21 -12.59 11.62
C ALA A 201 15.46 -11.71 11.44
N ALA A 202 15.34 -10.55 10.78
CA ALA A 202 16.45 -9.61 10.60
C ALA A 202 16.95 -9.06 11.95
N GLY A 203 16.04 -8.72 12.86
CA GLY A 203 16.33 -8.25 14.21
C GLY A 203 17.05 -9.30 15.04
N LEU A 204 16.56 -10.55 15.03
CA LEU A 204 17.22 -11.68 15.70
C LEU A 204 18.64 -11.90 15.18
N ARG A 205 18.82 -11.87 13.85
CA ARG A 205 20.16 -11.96 13.23
C ARG A 205 21.06 -10.81 13.65
N ALA A 206 20.54 -9.59 13.73
CA ALA A 206 21.28 -8.42 14.19
C ALA A 206 21.68 -8.52 15.67
N VAL A 207 20.80 -9.06 16.53
CA VAL A 207 21.12 -9.34 17.95
C VAL A 207 22.22 -10.39 18.07
N VAL A 208 22.11 -11.51 17.34
CA VAL A 208 23.15 -12.55 17.32
C VAL A 208 24.48 -11.95 16.85
N ALA A 209 24.48 -11.20 15.75
CA ALA A 209 25.67 -10.51 15.25
C ALA A 209 26.25 -9.53 16.27
N TRP A 210 25.43 -8.79 17.00
CA TRP A 210 25.85 -7.88 18.07
C TRP A 210 26.52 -8.62 19.23
N ARG A 211 25.99 -9.79 19.63
CA ARG A 211 26.54 -10.61 20.73
C ARG A 211 27.90 -11.22 20.40
N VAL A 212 28.09 -11.68 19.17
CA VAL A 212 29.34 -12.33 18.74
C VAL A 212 30.43 -11.34 18.30
N THR A 213 30.07 -10.08 18.03
CA THR A 213 31.04 -9.05 17.61
C THR A 213 31.91 -8.63 18.81
N PRO A 214 33.25 -8.72 18.72
CA PRO A 214 34.16 -8.35 19.80
C PRO A 214 33.99 -6.88 20.26
N GLN A 215 34.27 -6.60 21.53
CA GLN A 215 34.15 -5.24 22.07
C GLN A 215 35.10 -4.24 21.40
N ALA A 216 36.22 -4.71 20.85
CA ALA A 216 37.15 -3.90 20.06
C ALA A 216 36.48 -3.32 18.79
N GLU A 217 35.51 -4.03 18.20
CA GLU A 217 34.77 -3.60 16.99
C GLU A 217 33.55 -2.72 17.33
N ARG A 218 33.76 -1.66 18.13
CA ARG A 218 32.67 -0.79 18.64
C ARG A 218 31.73 -0.28 17.55
N ARG A 219 32.25 0.08 16.37
CA ARG A 219 31.46 0.59 15.24
C ARG A 219 30.47 -0.45 14.74
N ARG A 220 30.95 -1.66 14.40
CA ARG A 220 30.11 -2.75 13.91
C ARG A 220 29.08 -3.16 14.96
N ARG A 221 29.50 -3.24 16.22
CA ARG A 221 28.62 -3.56 17.34
C ARG A 221 27.47 -2.54 17.47
N ARG A 222 27.76 -1.23 17.43
CA ARG A 222 26.72 -0.18 17.45
C ARG A 222 25.77 -0.27 16.26
N THR A 223 26.28 -0.53 15.06
CA THR A 223 25.45 -0.70 13.86
C THR A 223 24.51 -1.90 13.98
N MET A 224 24.99 -3.05 14.46
CA MET A 224 24.15 -4.24 14.67
C MET A 224 23.07 -3.99 15.73
N LEU A 225 23.41 -3.31 16.82
CA LEU A 225 22.42 -2.90 17.83
C LEU A 225 21.37 -1.96 17.23
N GLY A 226 21.77 -0.97 16.42
CA GLY A 226 20.84 -0.08 15.72
C GLY A 226 19.87 -0.83 14.81
N PHE A 227 20.36 -1.79 14.02
CA PHE A 227 19.50 -2.65 13.21
C PHE A 227 18.56 -3.50 14.05
N ALA A 228 19.02 -4.05 15.18
CA ALA A 228 18.17 -4.81 16.09
C ALA A 228 17.02 -3.94 16.64
N VAL A 229 17.32 -2.72 17.10
CA VAL A 229 16.31 -1.78 17.61
C VAL A 229 15.32 -1.39 16.53
N VAL A 230 15.78 -0.96 15.35
CA VAL A 230 14.89 -0.58 14.25
C VAL A 230 14.02 -1.76 13.81
N SER A 231 14.60 -2.95 13.68
CA SER A 231 13.85 -4.14 13.30
C SER A 231 12.80 -4.50 14.34
N ALA A 232 13.09 -4.35 15.64
CA ALA A 232 12.12 -4.57 16.70
C ALA A 232 10.94 -3.58 16.61
N VAL A 233 11.22 -2.28 16.41
CA VAL A 233 10.19 -1.25 16.24
C VAL A 233 9.29 -1.54 15.04
N VAL A 234 9.89 -1.85 13.89
CA VAL A 234 9.13 -2.19 12.66
C VAL A 234 8.32 -3.47 12.86
N THR A 235 8.87 -4.47 13.54
CA THR A 235 8.17 -5.74 13.84
C THR A 235 6.93 -5.48 14.69
N VAL A 236 7.04 -4.68 15.75
CA VAL A 236 5.89 -4.36 16.62
C VAL A 236 4.82 -3.60 15.85
N GLY A 237 5.21 -2.57 15.09
CA GLY A 237 4.26 -1.80 14.27
C GLY A 237 3.57 -2.65 13.21
N ALA A 238 4.31 -3.49 12.50
CA ALA A 238 3.76 -4.40 11.50
C ALA A 238 2.85 -5.47 12.12
N ALA A 239 3.20 -6.01 13.30
CA ALA A 239 2.35 -6.97 14.01
C ALA A 239 1.02 -6.34 14.44
N ALA A 240 1.07 -5.10 14.95
CA ALA A 240 -0.13 -4.35 15.31
C ALA A 240 -1.01 -4.06 14.09
N ALA A 241 -0.41 -3.61 12.97
CA ALA A 241 -1.13 -3.39 11.71
C ALA A 241 -1.75 -4.69 11.16
N CYS A 242 -1.03 -5.82 11.26
CA CYS A 242 -1.55 -7.14 10.90
C CYS A 242 -2.78 -7.51 11.72
N ALA A 243 -2.71 -7.40 13.05
CA ALA A 243 -3.80 -7.71 13.94
C ALA A 243 -5.02 -6.80 13.69
N ALA A 244 -4.80 -5.49 13.51
CA ALA A 244 -5.86 -4.54 13.20
C ALA A 244 -6.53 -4.89 11.87
N ALA A 245 -5.75 -5.08 10.81
CA ALA A 245 -6.28 -5.38 9.48
C ALA A 245 -7.06 -6.71 9.43
N LEU A 246 -6.57 -7.75 10.10
CA LEU A 246 -7.26 -9.04 10.16
C LEU A 246 -8.53 -9.00 11.01
N THR A 247 -8.54 -8.22 12.10
CA THR A 247 -9.73 -7.95 12.90
C THR A 247 -10.78 -7.22 12.07
N SER A 248 -10.40 -6.12 11.40
CA SER A 248 -11.27 -5.38 10.48
C SER A 248 -11.75 -6.25 9.31
N ALA A 249 -10.94 -7.20 8.83
CA ALA A 249 -11.35 -8.12 7.77
C ALA A 249 -12.40 -9.15 8.21
N ALA A 250 -12.53 -9.41 9.52
CA ALA A 250 -13.58 -10.27 10.06
C ALA A 250 -14.95 -9.58 10.01
N ASP A 251 -14.97 -8.25 10.16
CA ASP A 251 -16.15 -7.41 10.01
C ASP A 251 -15.90 -6.22 9.06
N PRO A 252 -15.85 -6.48 7.73
CA PRO A 252 -15.59 -5.44 6.74
C PRO A 252 -16.68 -4.37 6.66
N ALA A 253 -17.90 -4.64 7.15
CA ALA A 253 -19.01 -3.69 7.12
C ALA A 253 -18.76 -2.52 8.06
N THR A 254 -18.28 -2.80 9.28
CA THR A 254 -17.88 -1.76 10.24
C THR A 254 -16.80 -0.84 9.69
N SER A 255 -15.78 -1.39 9.01
CA SER A 255 -14.75 -0.56 8.35
C SER A 255 -15.27 0.26 7.17
N LEU A 256 -16.30 -0.22 6.46
CA LEU A 256 -16.96 0.58 5.42
C LEU A 256 -17.80 1.70 6.02
N LEU A 257 -18.44 1.47 7.18
CA LEU A 257 -19.22 2.50 7.88
C LEU A 257 -18.35 3.70 8.29
N GLU A 258 -17.08 3.47 8.65
CA GLU A 258 -16.10 4.54 8.90
C GLU A 258 -15.77 5.38 7.66
N ILE A 259 -15.86 4.79 6.46
CA ILE A 259 -15.62 5.48 5.18
C ILE A 259 -16.87 6.24 4.74
N PHE A 260 -18.04 5.65 4.93
CA PHE A 260 -19.33 6.23 4.61
C PHE A 260 -19.94 7.01 5.79
N THR A 261 -19.13 7.56 6.70
CA THR A 261 -19.65 8.42 7.76
C THR A 261 -20.25 9.67 7.12
N ILE A 262 -21.56 9.79 7.23
CA ILE A 262 -22.31 10.97 6.78
C ILE A 262 -22.16 12.00 7.90
N GLY A 263 -21.39 13.07 7.65
CA GLY A 263 -21.41 14.29 8.45
C GLY A 263 -22.72 15.06 8.26
#